data_AF-A0A968GJ68-F1
#
_entry.id   AF-A0A968GJ68-F1
#
_cell.length_a   1.000
_cell.length_b   1.000
_cell.length_c   1.000
_cell.angle_alpha   90.00
_cell.angle_beta   90.00
_cell.angle_gamma   90.00
#
_symmetry.space_group_name_H-M   'P 1'
#
loop_
_entity.id
_entity.type
_entity.pdbx_description
1 polymer ?
#
loop_
_entity_poly.entity_id
_entity_poly.type
_entity_poly.pdbx_seq_one_letter_code
_entity_poly.pdbx_strand_id
1 'polypeptide(L)'
;MSISRSQSAKKAWETRRKATYKATKSEKASKIALASWCQKNGWKIAFFEGKSGAPRTGIVDAVLTRIKPKHADIIEIKLVQLKTGAGGLTAREIVRLKKATSQVSVDWSLAAYDGENIHFLPEIKGQSR
;
A
#
# COMPACT_ATOMS: atom_id res chain seq x y z
N MET A 1 -45.34 -7.89 12.54
CA MET A 1 -45.16 -6.89 11.46
C MET A 1 -43.95 -7.27 10.63
N SER A 2 -44.14 -7.75 9.40
CA SER A 2 -43.06 -8.11 8.47
C SER A 2 -42.42 -6.84 7.91
N ILE A 3 -41.12 -6.63 8.16
CA ILE A 3 -40.37 -5.53 7.53
C ILE A 3 -40.42 -5.72 6.02
N SER A 4 -40.93 -4.73 5.28
CA SER A 4 -41.02 -4.82 3.82
C SER A 4 -39.61 -4.96 3.23
N ARG A 5 -39.46 -5.70 2.12
CA ARG A 5 -38.16 -5.94 1.48
C ARG A 5 -37.39 -4.63 1.17
N SER A 6 -38.09 -3.52 0.94
CA SER A 6 -37.46 -2.21 0.68
C SER A 6 -36.84 -1.57 1.92
N GLN A 7 -37.46 -1.72 3.10
CA GLN A 7 -36.89 -1.22 4.36
C GLN A 7 -35.66 -2.02 4.80
N SER A 8 -35.67 -3.34 4.60
CA SER A 8 -34.50 -4.20 4.83
C SER A 8 -33.33 -3.85 3.89
N ALA A 9 -33.61 -3.58 2.61
CA ALA A 9 -32.60 -3.17 1.63
C ALA A 9 -31.99 -1.80 1.97
N LYS A 10 -32.81 -0.82 2.37
CA LYS A 10 -32.34 0.51 2.80
C LYS A 10 -31.44 0.42 4.04
N LYS A 11 -31.83 -0.36 5.05
CA LYS A 11 -31.03 -0.59 6.26
C LYS A 11 -29.71 -1.30 5.97
N ALA A 12 -29.71 -2.27 5.05
CA ALA A 12 -28.49 -2.96 4.61
C ALA A 12 -27.54 -2.00 3.86
N TRP A 13 -28.08 -1.15 2.99
CA TRP A 13 -27.30 -0.13 2.27
C TRP A 13 -26.69 0.90 3.22
N GLU A 14 -27.46 1.45 4.16
CA GLU A 14 -26.96 2.39 5.17
C GLU A 14 -25.86 1.77 6.05
N THR A 15 -26.04 0.50 6.42
CA THR A 15 -25.06 -0.25 7.21
C THR A 15 -23.76 -0.48 6.42
N ARG A 16 -23.87 -0.90 5.16
CA ARG A 16 -22.72 -1.03 4.25
C ARG A 16 -22.00 0.30 4.09
N ARG A 17 -22.73 1.39 3.86
CA ARG A 17 -22.13 2.73 3.69
C ARG A 17 -21.38 3.20 4.95
N LYS A 18 -21.96 2.98 6.14
CA LYS A 18 -21.29 3.28 7.41
C LYS A 18 -20.05 2.42 7.64
N ALA A 19 -20.10 1.13 7.30
CA ALA A 19 -18.96 0.22 7.40
C ALA A 19 -17.82 0.65 6.45
N THR A 20 -18.13 0.98 5.19
CA THR A 20 -17.17 1.50 4.23
C THR A 20 -16.53 2.80 4.73
N TYR A 21 -17.34 3.77 5.20
CA TYR A 21 -16.81 5.02 5.75
C TYR A 21 -15.86 4.80 6.93
N LYS A 22 -16.22 3.92 7.87
CA LYS A 22 -15.35 3.57 9.00
C LYS A 22 -14.05 2.90 8.54
N ALA A 23 -14.14 1.96 7.60
CA ALA A 23 -12.96 1.29 7.04
C ALA A 23 -12.01 2.31 6.37
N THR A 24 -12.54 3.22 5.54
CA THR A 24 -11.75 4.27 4.90
C THR A 24 -11.10 5.23 5.90
N LYS A 25 -11.83 5.62 6.96
CA LYS A 25 -11.28 6.47 8.02
C LYS A 25 -10.15 5.76 8.78
N SER A 26 -10.34 4.49 9.14
CA SER A 26 -9.32 3.69 9.82
C SER A 26 -8.10 3.45 8.93
N GLU A 27 -8.29 3.20 7.65
CA GLU A 27 -7.21 3.04 6.67
C GLU A 27 -6.39 4.32 6.54
N LYS A 28 -7.04 5.47 6.39
CA LYS A 28 -6.37 6.78 6.35
C LYS A 28 -5.57 7.04 7.62
N ALA A 29 -6.13 6.72 8.79
CA ALA A 29 -5.43 6.86 10.06
C ALA A 29 -4.19 5.96 10.15
N SER A 30 -4.30 4.69 9.75
CA SER A 30 -3.18 3.75 9.72
C SER A 30 -2.05 4.24 8.79
N LYS A 31 -2.38 4.79 7.62
CA LYS A 31 -1.39 5.36 6.68
C LYS A 31 -0.67 6.57 7.27
N ILE A 32 -1.41 7.50 7.88
CA ILE A 32 -0.82 8.68 8.54
C ILE A 32 0.11 8.25 9.67
N ALA A 33 -0.33 7.30 10.51
CA ALA A 33 0.49 6.79 11.62
C ALA A 33 1.78 6.13 11.11
N LEU A 34 1.67 5.28 10.08
CA LEU A 34 2.84 4.61 9.49
C LEU A 34 3.80 5.62 8.84
N ALA A 35 3.29 6.61 8.10
CA ALA A 35 4.11 7.66 7.50
C ALA A 35 4.84 8.49 8.55
N SER A 36 4.16 8.89 9.64
CA SER A 36 4.79 9.60 10.76
C SER A 36 5.87 8.78 11.44
N TRP A 37 5.63 7.49 11.66
CA TRP A 37 6.65 6.59 12.21
C TRP A 37 7.84 6.45 11.27
N CYS A 38 7.61 6.31 9.96
CA CYS A 38 8.69 6.21 8.95
C CYS A 38 9.58 7.45 8.97
N GLN A 39 8.98 8.65 8.95
CA GLN A 39 9.71 9.92 8.99
C GLN A 39 10.62 10.02 10.22
N LYS A 40 10.10 9.65 11.40
CA LYS A 40 10.87 9.65 12.66
C LYS A 40 12.02 8.65 12.68
N ASN A 41 11.92 7.56 11.92
CA ASN A 41 12.86 6.45 11.94
C ASN A 41 13.74 6.35 10.68
N GLY A 42 13.78 7.40 9.86
CA GLY A 42 14.62 7.48 8.66
C GLY A 42 14.18 6.57 7.51
N TRP A 43 12.91 6.16 7.48
CA TRP A 43 12.34 5.39 6.37
C TRP A 43 11.62 6.30 5.38
N LYS A 44 11.76 6.01 4.10
CA LYS A 44 10.87 6.46 3.03
C LYS A 44 9.74 5.45 2.88
N ILE A 45 8.57 5.92 2.46
CA ILE A 45 7.38 5.08 2.28
C ILE A 45 6.66 5.44 0.98
N ALA A 46 6.17 4.41 0.27
CA ALA A 46 5.27 4.54 -0.86
C ALA A 46 4.06 3.63 -0.65
N PHE A 47 2.84 4.17 -0.78
CA PHE A 47 1.59 3.42 -0.70
C PHE A 47 1.12 2.97 -2.09
N PHE A 48 0.63 1.74 -2.20
CA PHE A 48 0.16 1.14 -3.46
C PHE A 48 -1.36 1.21 -3.59
N GLU A 49 -1.89 2.43 -3.72
CA GLU A 49 -3.32 2.65 -3.99
C GLU A 49 -3.61 2.70 -5.50
N GLY A 50 -4.83 2.39 -5.90
CA GLY A 50 -5.35 2.76 -7.22
C GLY A 50 -5.69 4.25 -7.26
N LYS A 51 -5.61 4.91 -8.44
CA LYS A 51 -6.01 6.32 -8.61
C LYS A 51 -7.47 6.61 -8.19
N SER A 52 -8.32 5.59 -8.15
CA SER A 52 -9.72 5.64 -7.73
C SER A 52 -9.95 5.27 -6.25
N GLY A 53 -8.89 4.99 -5.48
CA GLY A 53 -9.02 4.42 -4.13
C GLY A 53 -9.53 2.98 -4.09
N ALA A 54 -9.70 2.33 -5.26
CA ALA A 54 -10.04 0.91 -5.31
C ALA A 54 -8.87 0.08 -4.73
N PRO A 55 -9.13 -0.84 -3.79
CA PRO A 55 -8.10 -1.70 -3.22
C PRO A 55 -7.38 -2.43 -4.35
N ARG A 56 -6.05 -2.34 -4.40
CA ARG A 56 -5.31 -3.34 -5.17
C ARG A 56 -5.59 -4.69 -4.52
N THR A 57 -5.89 -5.71 -5.31
CA THR A 57 -6.12 -7.09 -4.81
C THR A 57 -4.85 -7.74 -4.24
N GLY A 58 -3.72 -7.02 -4.26
CA GLY A 58 -2.43 -7.45 -3.72
C GLY A 58 -2.40 -7.51 -2.20
N ILE A 59 -1.43 -8.25 -1.66
CA ILE A 59 -1.19 -8.37 -0.21
C ILE A 59 -0.35 -7.22 0.36
N VAL A 60 0.29 -6.42 -0.51
CA VAL A 60 1.20 -5.35 -0.14
C VAL A 60 0.49 -4.00 -0.31
N ASP A 61 0.33 -3.29 0.80
CA ASP A 61 -0.28 -1.96 0.84
C ASP A 61 0.77 -0.84 0.71
N ALA A 62 1.99 -1.08 1.16
CA ALA A 62 3.08 -0.13 1.11
C ALA A 62 4.45 -0.78 0.97
N VAL A 63 5.42 -0.01 0.49
CA VAL A 63 6.84 -0.33 0.53
C VAL A 63 7.56 0.71 1.36
N LEU A 64 8.37 0.25 2.31
CA LEU A 64 9.29 1.09 3.06
C LEU A 64 10.69 0.86 2.52
N THR A 65 11.42 1.94 2.27
CA THR A 65 12.81 1.90 1.83
C THR A 65 13.69 2.80 2.69
N ARG A 66 14.94 2.41 2.88
CA ARG A 66 15.98 3.30 3.38
C ARG A 66 17.35 2.82 2.94
N ILE A 67 18.32 3.73 2.93
CA ILE A 67 19.72 3.34 2.98
C ILE A 67 20.00 2.84 4.40
N LYS A 68 20.62 1.67 4.53
CA LYS A 68 20.94 1.08 5.82
C LYS A 68 21.86 2.04 6.60
N PRO A 69 21.52 2.42 7.84
CA PRO A 69 22.38 3.30 8.63
C PRO A 69 23.81 2.75 8.70
N LYS A 70 24.80 3.61 8.45
CA LYS A 70 26.24 3.28 8.42
C LYS A 70 26.70 2.40 7.24
N HIS A 71 25.83 2.07 6.28
CA HIS A 71 26.18 1.32 5.08
C HIS A 71 25.52 1.95 3.84
N ALA A 72 26.22 2.90 3.22
CA ALA A 72 25.66 3.76 2.18
C ALA A 72 25.11 3.00 0.95
N ASP A 73 25.70 1.85 0.63
CA ASP A 73 25.37 1.07 -0.57
C ASP A 73 24.33 -0.03 -0.33
N ILE A 74 23.82 -0.19 0.90
CA ILE A 74 22.82 -1.21 1.22
C ILE A 74 21.44 -0.56 1.30
N ILE A 75 20.53 -0.95 0.41
CA ILE A 75 19.12 -0.57 0.49
C ILE A 75 18.35 -1.63 1.28
N GLU A 76 17.65 -1.19 2.33
CA GLU A 76 16.67 -2.02 3.02
C GLU A 76 15.28 -1.76 2.44
N ILE A 77 14.60 -2.84 2.05
CA ILE A 77 13.23 -2.81 1.53
C ILE A 77 12.34 -3.65 2.45
N LYS A 78 11.17 -3.13 2.84
CA LYS A 78 10.13 -3.87 3.57
C LYS A 78 8.81 -3.77 2.82
N LEU A 79 8.21 -4.92 2.50
CA LEU A 79 6.84 -5.00 2.01
C LEU A 79 5.90 -5.00 3.21
N VAL A 80 4.92 -4.10 3.21
CA VAL A 80 4.02 -3.90 4.36
C VAL A 80 2.58 -4.14 3.94
N GLN A 81 1.89 -4.95 4.72
CA GLN A 81 0.43 -5.02 4.73
C GLN A 81 -0.07 -4.16 5.91
N LEU A 82 -0.97 -3.22 5.65
CA LEU A 82 -1.67 -2.47 6.67
C LEU A 82 -2.87 -3.25 7.17
N LYS A 83 -3.05 -3.23 8.48
CA LYS A 83 -4.22 -3.77 9.15
C LYS A 83 -5.03 -2.64 9.77
N THR A 84 -6.35 -2.76 9.70
CA THR A 84 -7.29 -1.83 10.32
C THR A 84 -8.18 -2.61 11.29
N GLY A 85 -8.38 -2.06 12.50
CA GLY A 85 -9.25 -2.64 13.52
C GLY A 85 -8.66 -3.86 14.25
N ALA A 86 -9.55 -4.70 14.82
CA ALA A 86 -9.20 -5.87 15.62
C ALA A 86 -8.88 -7.13 14.79
N GLY A 87 -8.81 -7.01 13.46
CA GLY A 87 -8.45 -8.12 12.58
C GLY A 87 -6.98 -8.49 12.75
N GLY A 88 -6.72 -9.62 13.40
CA GLY A 88 -5.37 -10.14 13.59
C GLY A 88 -4.66 -10.50 12.27
N LEU A 89 -3.39 -10.90 12.40
CA LEU A 89 -2.62 -11.48 11.32
C LEU A 89 -2.99 -12.96 11.18
N THR A 90 -3.40 -13.38 9.98
CA THR A 90 -3.63 -14.81 9.70
C THR A 90 -2.35 -15.47 9.18
N ALA A 91 -2.17 -16.76 9.45
CA ALA A 91 -1.04 -17.53 8.92
C ALA A 91 -0.96 -17.45 7.38
N ARG A 92 -2.13 -17.47 6.72
CA ARG A 92 -2.24 -17.33 5.25
C ARG A 92 -1.68 -15.98 4.76
N GLU A 93 -1.96 -14.89 5.45
CA GLU A 93 -1.46 -13.57 5.08
C GLU A 93 0.05 -13.48 5.26
N ILE A 94 0.58 -14.03 6.35
CA ILE A 94 2.03 -14.11 6.58
C ILE A 94 2.72 -14.87 5.44
N VAL A 95 2.18 -16.03 5.06
CA VAL A 95 2.72 -16.82 3.93
C VAL A 95 2.66 -16.04 2.62
N ARG A 96 1.54 -15.35 2.35
CA ARG A 96 1.40 -14.52 1.14
C ARG A 96 2.39 -13.35 1.11
N LEU A 97 2.60 -12.67 2.24
CA LEU A 97 3.55 -11.56 2.34
C LEU A 97 5.00 -12.04 2.20
N LYS A 98 5.36 -13.19 2.81
CA LYS A 98 6.66 -13.85 2.59
C LYS A 98 6.88 -14.24 1.12
N LYS A 99 5.84 -14.76 0.47
CA LYS A 99 5.90 -15.05 -0.97
C LYS A 99 6.12 -13.77 -1.78
N ALA A 100 5.41 -12.68 -1.45
CA ALA A 100 5.62 -11.40 -2.12
C ALA A 100 7.05 -10.88 -1.97
N THR A 101 7.70 -11.07 -0.81
CA THR A 101 9.11 -10.66 -0.63
C THR A 101 10.07 -11.42 -1.53
N SER A 102 9.78 -12.68 -1.87
CA SER A 102 10.59 -13.47 -2.81
C SER A 102 10.38 -13.09 -4.28
N GLN A 103 9.39 -12.25 -4.57
CA GLN A 103 9.01 -11.83 -5.93
C GLN A 103 9.35 -10.36 -6.20
N VAL A 104 10.13 -9.71 -5.33
CA VAL A 104 10.62 -8.35 -5.56
C VAL A 104 11.63 -8.41 -6.70
N SER A 105 11.30 -7.76 -7.82
CA SER A 105 12.24 -7.54 -8.91
C SER A 105 13.17 -6.39 -8.55
N VAL A 106 14.47 -6.64 -8.60
CA VAL A 106 15.50 -5.62 -8.42
C VAL A 106 16.36 -5.62 -9.67
N ASP A 107 16.53 -4.45 -10.26
CA ASP A 107 17.38 -4.23 -11.42
C ASP A 107 18.07 -2.86 -11.27
N TRP A 108 19.08 -2.60 -12.07
CA TRP A 108 19.81 -1.33 -12.08
C TRP A 108 19.32 -0.45 -13.22
N SER A 109 19.36 0.87 -13.01
CA SER A 109 19.12 1.86 -14.05
C SER A 109 19.81 3.17 -13.71
N LEU A 110 20.43 3.80 -14.70
CA LEU A 110 20.86 5.19 -14.65
C LEU A 110 19.74 6.09 -15.15
N ALA A 111 19.62 7.27 -14.58
CA ALA A 111 18.72 8.32 -15.04
C ALA A 111 19.51 9.62 -15.24
N ALA A 112 19.40 10.22 -16.42
CA ALA A 112 20.07 11.48 -16.77
C ALA A 112 19.03 12.51 -17.21
N TYR A 113 19.13 13.74 -16.69
CA TYR A 113 18.27 14.86 -17.10
C TYR A 113 19.09 15.81 -17.98
N ASP A 114 18.64 16.04 -19.21
CA ASP A 114 19.35 16.88 -20.20
C ASP A 114 18.97 18.36 -20.14
N GLY A 115 18.07 18.75 -19.24
CA GLY A 115 17.47 20.08 -19.17
C GLY A 115 16.01 20.11 -19.60
N GLU A 116 15.53 19.10 -20.33
CA GLU A 116 14.17 18.99 -20.85
C GLU A 116 13.51 17.64 -20.50
N ASN A 117 14.24 16.55 -20.71
CA ASN A 117 13.76 15.17 -20.59
C ASN A 117 14.65 14.34 -19.66
N ILE A 118 14.02 13.34 -19.03
CA ILE A 118 14.73 12.31 -18.28
C ILE A 118 14.94 11.08 -19.17
N HIS A 119 16.19 10.63 -19.28
CA HIS A 119 16.61 9.48 -20.06
C HIS A 119 17.05 8.35 -19.14
N PHE A 120 16.67 7.11 -19.45
CA PHE A 120 17.03 5.94 -18.65
C PHE A 120 17.96 4.97 -19.41
N LEU A 121 18.92 4.37 -18.70
CA LEU A 121 19.77 3.29 -19.21
C LEU A 121 19.88 2.16 -18.18
N PRO A 122 19.42 0.93 -18.47
CA PRO A 122 18.62 0.56 -19.64
C PRO A 122 17.27 1.29 -19.69
N GLU A 123 16.66 1.31 -20.88
CA GLU A 123 15.37 1.96 -21.09
C GLU A 123 14.29 1.35 -20.17
N ILE A 124 13.64 2.20 -19.36
CA ILE A 124 12.48 1.79 -18.56
C ILE A 124 11.23 2.09 -19.37
N LYS A 125 10.58 1.05 -19.90
CA LYS A 125 9.30 1.20 -20.60
C LYS A 125 8.22 1.64 -19.62
N GLY A 126 7.75 2.88 -19.75
CA GLY A 126 6.54 3.33 -19.07
C GLY A 126 5.33 2.55 -19.59
N GLN A 127 4.60 1.87 -18.72
CA GLN A 127 3.26 1.39 -19.07
C GLN A 127 2.28 2.55 -18.91
N SER A 128 1.84 3.14 -20.02
CA SER A 128 0.59 3.89 -20.02
C SER A 128 -0.54 2.91 -19.69
N ARG A 129 -1.25 3.19 -18.59
CA ARG A 129 -2.53 2.54 -18.29
C ARG A 129 -3.66 3.45 -18.75
#